data_AF-A0A370R2U0-F1
#
_entry.id   AF-A0A370R2U0-F1
#
_cell.length_a   1.000
_cell.length_b   1.000
_cell.length_c   1.000
_cell.angle_alpha   90.00
_cell.angle_beta   90.00
_cell.angle_gamma   90.00
#
_symmetry.space_group_name_H-M   'P 1'
#
loop_
_entity.id
_entity.type
_entity.pdbx_description
1 polymer ?
#
loop_
_entity_poly.entity_id
_entity_poly.type
_entity_poly.pdbx_seq_one_letter_code
_entity_poly.pdbx_strand_id
1 'polypeptide(L)' 'MGQLMDGIEEAMRNQADFMASTYVSMKVLGKEVSIDPFLKSVPDELKDYFLERTEYYHDLYKPIK' A
#
# COMPACT_ATOMS: atom_id res chain seq x y z
N MET A 1 25.68 10.29 3.72
CA MET A 1 24.44 11.01 3.39
C MET A 1 23.63 10.24 2.37
N GLY A 2 24.17 9.85 1.20
CA GLY A 2 23.45 9.04 0.19
C GLY A 2 22.83 7.74 0.73
N GLN A 3 23.64 6.81 1.24
CA GLN A 3 23.15 5.51 1.75
C GLN A 3 22.09 5.58 2.86
N LEU A 4 22.08 6.64 3.66
CA LEU A 4 21.08 6.81 4.72
C LEU A 4 19.73 7.25 4.14
N MET A 5 19.75 8.14 3.15
CA MET A 5 18.53 8.58 2.46
C MET A 5 17.92 7.44 1.65
N ASP A 6 18.76 6.66 0.96
CA ASP A 6 18.32 5.49 0.20
C ASP A 6 17.57 4.49 1.10
N GLY A 7 18.08 4.24 2.32
CA GLY A 7 17.43 3.35 3.28
C GLY A 7 16.12 3.90 3.86
N ILE A 8 15.99 5.22 4.00
CA ILE A 8 14.74 5.87 4.43
C ILE A 8 13.69 5.76 3.32
N GLU A 9 14.07 6.04 2.07
CA GLU A 9 13.18 5.92 0.92
C GLU A 9 12.67 4.49 0.73
N GLU A 10 13.56 3.50 0.86
CA GLU A 10 13.19 2.08 0.81
C GLU A 10 12.23 1.71 1.94
N ALA A 11 12.49 2.16 3.17
CA ALA A 11 11.60 1.90 4.30
C ALA A 11 10.20 2.50 4.10
N MET A 12 10.12 3.74 3.58
CA MET A 12 8.85 4.40 3.27
C MET A 12 8.08 3.66 2.16
N ARG A 13 8.76 3.21 1.10
CA ARG A 13 8.16 2.39 0.03
C ARG A 13 7.63 1.06 0.57
N ASN A 14 8.41 0.37 1.40
CA ASN A 14 7.98 -0.89 2.03
C ASN A 14 6.75 -0.69 2.92
N GLN A 15 6.68 0.43 3.64
CA GLN A 15 5.51 0.77 4.46
C GLN A 15 4.27 1.05 3.60
N ALA A 16 4.41 1.79 2.49
CA ALA A 16 3.32 2.03 1.55
C ALA A 16 2.80 0.73 0.92
N ASP A 17 3.70 -0.17 0.50
CA ASP A 17 3.35 -1.48 -0.04
C ASP A 17 2.62 -2.37 0.98
N PHE A 18 3.12 -2.41 2.22
CA PHE A 18 2.48 -3.13 3.32
C PHE A 18 1.07 -2.60 3.62
N MET A 19 0.89 -1.27 3.62
CA MET A 19 -0.43 -0.66 3.80
C MET A 19 -1.40 -1.02 2.67
N ALA A 20 -0.93 -1.02 1.41
CA ALA A 20 -1.74 -1.39 0.25
C ALA A 20 -2.22 -2.85 0.34
N SER A 21 -1.31 -3.79 0.62
CA SER A 21 -1.65 -5.21 0.79
C SER A 21 -2.63 -5.44 1.94
N THR A 22 -2.46 -4.74 3.06
CA THR A 22 -3.35 -4.80 4.21
C THR A 22 -4.75 -4.31 3.86
N TYR A 23 -4.86 -3.14 3.22
CA TYR A 23 -6.15 -2.57 2.80
C TYR A 23 -6.93 -3.55 1.93
N VAL A 24 -6.30 -4.11 0.89
CA VAL A 24 -6.98 -5.06 0.01
C VAL A 24 -7.32 -6.37 0.74
N SER A 25 -6.40 -6.90 1.56
CA SER A 25 -6.66 -8.11 2.35
C SER A 25 -7.91 -7.97 3.22
N MET A 26 -8.07 -6.82 3.89
CA MET A 26 -9.24 -6.53 4.70
C MET A 26 -10.53 -6.52 3.87
N LYS A 27 -10.52 -5.93 2.66
CA LYS A 27 -11.68 -5.95 1.76
C LYS A 27 -12.04 -7.36 1.30
N VAL A 28 -11.04 -8.18 0.95
CA VAL A 28 -11.25 -9.57 0.52
C VAL A 28 -11.85 -10.41 1.64
N LEU A 29 -11.47 -10.14 2.89
CA LEU A 29 -12.08 -10.74 4.09
C LEU A 29 -13.47 -10.17 4.43
N GLY A 30 -14.05 -9.32 3.58
CA GLY A 30 -15.38 -8.76 3.77
C GLY A 30 -15.46 -7.68 4.85
N LYS A 31 -14.33 -7.07 5.25
CA LYS A 31 -14.33 -5.95 6.18
C LYS A 31 -14.66 -4.66 5.44
N GLU A 32 -15.58 -3.88 6.00
CA GLU A 32 -15.83 -2.52 5.53
C GLU A 32 -14.71 -1.59 6.01
N VAL A 33 -13.79 -1.28 5.10
CA VAL A 33 -12.68 -0.36 5.35
C VAL A 33 -12.67 0.76 4.31
N SER A 34 -12.59 2.01 4.78
CA SER A 34 -12.33 3.16 3.91
C SER A 34 -10.84 3.23 3.56
N ILE A 35 -10.54 3.72 2.36
CA ILE A 35 -9.17 3.95 1.90
C ILE A 35 -8.58 5.26 2.47
N ASP A 36 -9.42 6.22 2.87
CA ASP A 36 -8.98 7.56 3.28
C ASP A 36 -7.97 7.56 4.44
N PRO A 37 -8.11 6.72 5.49
CA PRO A 37 -7.14 6.67 6.58
C PRO A 37 -5.74 6.22 6.10
N PHE A 38 -5.70 5.31 5.12
CA PHE A 38 -4.45 4.84 4.52
C PHE A 38 -3.81 5.95 3.70
N LEU A 39 -4.58 6.63 2.83
CA LEU A 39 -4.08 7.76 2.03
C LEU A 39 -3.59 8.93 2.86
N LYS A 40 -4.16 9.17 4.05
CA LYS A 40 -3.66 10.19 4.99
C LYS A 40 -2.35 9.81 5.67
N SER A 41 -2.04 8.52 5.75
CA SER A 41 -0.85 7.99 6.43
C SER A 41 0.32 7.75 5.47
N VAL A 42 0.05 7.65 4.17
CA VAL A 42 1.05 7.52 3.10
C VAL A 42 1.62 8.91 2.77
N PRO A 43 2.96 9.08 2.74
CA PRO A 43 3.61 10.30 2.25
C PRO A 43 3.12 10.70 0.85
N ASP A 44 3.01 11.99 0.56
CA ASP A 44 2.42 12.50 -0.69
C ASP A 44 3.10 11.91 -1.94
N GLU A 45 4.43 11.84 -1.90
CA GLU A 45 5.29 11.31 -2.96
C GLU A 45 5.13 9.80 -3.21
N LEU A 46 4.47 9.08 -2.30
CA LEU A 46 4.22 7.64 -2.41
C LEU A 46 2.74 7.30 -2.63
N LYS A 47 1.84 8.28 -2.73
CA LYS A 47 0.41 8.02 -2.93
C LYS A 47 0.12 7.28 -4.22
N ASP A 48 0.74 7.69 -5.33
CA ASP A 48 0.57 7.02 -6.62
C ASP A 48 1.10 5.57 -6.56
N TYR A 49 2.26 5.38 -5.93
CA TYR A 49 2.80 4.05 -5.68
C TYR A 49 1.85 3.19 -4.84
N PHE A 50 1.30 3.72 -3.73
CA PHE A 50 0.33 3.02 -2.91
C PHE A 50 -0.92 2.60 -3.70
N LEU A 51 -1.43 3.46 -4.58
CA LEU A 51 -2.59 3.16 -5.42
C LEU A 51 -2.27 2.06 -6.45
N GLU A 52 -1.12 2.14 -7.11
CA GLU A 52 -0.63 1.09 -8.02
C GLU A 52 -0.51 -0.27 -7.31
N ARG A 53 0.08 -0.29 -6.11
CA ARG A 53 0.20 -1.51 -5.31
C ARG A 53 -1.16 -2.02 -4.85
N THR A 54 -2.11 -1.13 -4.55
CA THR A 54 -3.49 -1.51 -4.21
C THR A 54 -4.19 -2.23 -5.37
N GLU A 55 -4.03 -1.74 -6.60
CA GLU A 55 -4.55 -2.41 -7.80
C GLU A 55 -3.89 -3.78 -7.99
N TYR A 56 -2.56 -3.86 -7.86
CA TYR A 56 -1.82 -5.12 -7.92
C TYR A 56 -2.34 -6.16 -6.91
N TYR A 57 -2.53 -5.79 -5.64
CA TYR A 57 -3.02 -6.73 -4.63
C TYR A 57 -4.49 -7.09 -4.84
N HIS A 58 -5.29 -6.15 -5.33
CA HIS A 58 -6.67 -6.45 -5.71
C HIS A 58 -6.73 -7.52 -6.79
N ASP A 59 -5.85 -7.46 -7.78
CA ASP A 59 -5.73 -8.51 -8.80
C ASP A 59 -5.16 -9.81 -8.24
N LEU A 60 -4.16 -9.75 -7.36
CA LEU A 60 -3.54 -10.92 -6.75
C LEU A 60 -4.50 -11.71 -5.85
N TYR A 61 -5.34 -11.02 -5.09
CA TYR A 61 -6.28 -11.65 -4.16
C TYR A 61 -7.65 -11.96 -4.78
N LYS A 62 -7.87 -11.64 -6.06
CA LYS A 62 -9.05 -12.12 -6.77
C LYS A 62 -9.07 -13.65 -6.71
N PRO A 63 -10.17 -14.28 -6.26
CA PRO A 63 -10.27 -15.72 -6.32
C PRO A 63 -10.20 -16.16 -7.78
N ILE A 64 -9.30 -17.10 -8.07
CA ILE A 64 -9.25 -17.79 -9.36
C ILE A 64 -10.57 -18.54 -9.49
N LYS A 65 -11.39 -18.12 -10.47
CA LYS A 65 -12.67 -18.77 -10.79
C LYS A 65 -12.45 -20.07 -11.55
#